data_AF-A0A0S8KUY4-F1
#
_entry.id   AF-A0A0S8KUY4-F1
#
_cell.length_a   1.000
_cell.length_b   1.000
_cell.length_c   1.000
_cell.angle_alpha   90.00
_cell.angle_beta   90.00
_cell.angle_gamma   90.00
#
_symmetry.space_group_name_H-M   'P 1'
#
loop_
_entity.id
_entity.type
_entity.pdbx_description
1 polymer ?
#
loop_
_entity_poly.entity_id
_entity_poly.type
_entity_poly.pdbx_seq_one_letter_code
_entity_poly.pdbx_strand_id
1 'polypeptide(L)' 'TDFRIGIRLNGKRASQEWAIDLQNLTGFQSIFMEGYDVREQEIYTVYQQGFIPMFLYRIHF' A
#
# COMPACT_ATOMS: atom_id res chain seq x y z
N THR A 1 9.92 1.68 3.01
CA THR A 1 10.48 0.77 2.00
C THR A 1 9.34 0.15 1.24
N ASP A 2 9.38 0.25 -0.09
CA ASP A 2 8.35 -0.26 -0.98
C ASP A 2 8.91 -1.43 -1.77
N PHE A 3 8.11 -2.49 -1.92
CA PHE A 3 8.48 -3.70 -2.66
C PHE A 3 7.38 -4.05 -3.65
N ARG A 4 7.74 -4.15 -4.91
CA ARG A 4 6.82 -4.61 -5.95
C ARG A 4 7.45 -5.77 -6.70
N ILE A 5 6.69 -6.85 -6.86
CA ILE A 5 7.06 -8.01 -7.67
C ILE A 5 5.90 -8.39 -8.59
N GLY A 6 6.20 -8.77 -9.82
CA GLY A 6 5.19 -9.22 -10.77
C GLY A 6 5.72 -10.28 -11.72
N ILE A 7 4.84 -11.18 -12.13
CA ILE A 7 5.08 -12.28 -13.05
C ILE A 7 4.03 -12.21 -14.16
N ARG A 8 4.47 -12.21 -15.41
CA ARG A 8 3.62 -12.31 -16.60
C ARG A 8 3.88 -13.63 -17.31
N LEU A 9 2.82 -14.40 -17.51
CA LEU A 9 2.81 -15.66 -18.24
C LEU A 9 2.08 -15.45 -19.57
N ASN A 10 2.82 -15.43 -20.67
CA ASN A 10 2.25 -15.27 -22.01
C ASN A 10 1.95 -16.63 -22.62
N GLY A 11 0.67 -16.98 -22.75
CA GLY A 11 0.22 -18.19 -23.43
C GLY A 11 -0.28 -17.90 -24.84
N LYS A 12 -0.31 -18.92 -25.71
CA LYS A 12 -0.76 -18.80 -27.11
C LYS A 12 -2.22 -18.35 -27.29
N ARG A 13 -3.05 -18.52 -26.26
CA ARG A 13 -4.51 -18.23 -26.27
C ARG A 13 -4.96 -17.30 -25.14
N ALA A 14 -4.10 -17.09 -24.16
CA ALA A 14 -4.39 -16.23 -23.02
C ALA A 14 -3.07 -15.87 -22.34
N SER A 15 -2.93 -14.62 -21.93
CA SER A 15 -1.83 -14.14 -21.11
C SER A 15 -2.33 -13.81 -19.72
N GLN A 16 -1.57 -14.16 -18.69
CA GLN A 16 -1.91 -13.94 -17.30
C GLN A 16 -0.83 -13.10 -16.63
N GLU A 17 -1.25 -12.15 -15.80
CA GLU A 17 -0.36 -11.30 -15.04
C GLU A 17 -0.72 -11.37 -13.56
N TRP A 18 0.30 -11.58 -12.75
CA TRP A 18 0.25 -11.59 -11.31
C TRP A 18 1.18 -10.50 -10.83
N ALA A 19 0.71 -9.57 -10.00
CA ALA A 19 1.59 -8.61 -9.36
C ALA A 19 1.17 -8.36 -7.92
N ILE A 20 2.17 -8.17 -7.08
CA ILE A 20 2.03 -7.83 -5.67
C ILE A 20 2.84 -6.55 -5.46
N ASP A 21 2.18 -5.55 -4.92
CA ASP A 21 2.79 -4.30 -4.48
C ASP A 21 2.57 -4.16 -2.98
N LEU A 22 3.67 -4.02 -2.25
CA LEU A 22 3.71 -3.85 -0.81
C LEU A 22 4.33 -2.48 -0.53
N GLN A 23 3.47 -1.53 -0.18
CA GLN A 23 3.91 -0.20 0.24
C GLN A 23 4.06 -0.14 1.76
N ASN A 24 5.03 0.63 2.25
CA ASN A 24 5.29 0.79 3.67
C ASN A 24 5.59 -0.52 4.42
N LEU A 25 6.38 -1.43 3.82
CA LEU A 25 6.79 -2.71 4.44
C LEU A 25 7.45 -2.57 5.80
N THR A 26 8.20 -1.50 6.01
CA THR A 26 8.90 -1.20 7.27
C THR A 26 8.02 -0.47 8.29
N GLY A 27 6.73 -0.26 7.99
CA GLY A 27 5.79 0.39 8.90
C GLY A 27 6.23 1.79 9.31
N PHE A 28 6.92 2.52 8.42
CA PHE A 28 7.45 3.84 8.74
C PHE A 28 6.28 4.83 8.88
N GLN A 29 5.80 4.99 10.12
CA GLN A 29 4.70 5.88 10.45
C GLN A 29 5.26 7.30 10.55
N SER A 30 5.22 8.05 9.44
CA SER A 30 5.43 9.49 9.51
C SER A 30 4.20 10.14 10.13
N ILE A 31 4.46 11.10 11.02
CA ILE A 31 3.44 12.00 11.56
C ILE A 31 2.91 12.82 10.38
N PHE A 32 1.63 12.62 10.05
CA PHE A 32 0.97 13.35 8.96
C PHE A 32 0.57 14.75 9.42
N MET A 33 0.01 14.83 10.63
CA MET A 33 -0.54 16.04 11.19
C MET A 33 -0.59 15.92 12.72
N GLU A 34 -0.30 17.00 13.43
CA GLU A 34 -0.58 17.11 14.86
C GLU A 34 -1.72 18.12 15.03
N GLY A 35 -2.78 17.68 15.70
CA GLY A 35 -3.94 18.51 16.04
C GLY A 35 -4.00 18.73 17.54
N TYR A 36 -4.55 19.88 17.94
CA TYR A 36 -4.84 20.18 19.33
C TYR A 36 -6.34 20.10 19.56
N ASP A 37 -6.77 19.19 20.44
CA ASP A 37 -8.16 19.11 20.86
C ASP A 37 -8.39 20.09 22.02
N VAL A 38 -9.17 21.15 21.75
CA VAL A 38 -9.46 22.20 22.73
C VAL A 38 -10.44 21.72 23.82
N ARG A 39 -11.19 20.63 23.58
CA ARG A 39 -12.15 20.07 24.55
C ARG A 39 -11.48 19.11 25.52
N GLU A 40 -10.56 18.28 25.02
CA GLU A 40 -9.82 17.31 25.83
C GLU A 40 -8.49 17.89 26.36
N GLN A 41 -8.05 19.06 25.87
CA GLN A 41 -6.74 19.67 26.12
C GLN A 41 -5.54 18.80 25.73
N GLU A 42 -5.74 17.84 24.82
CA GLU A 42 -4.71 16.90 24.38
C GLU A 42 -4.23 17.20 22.96
N ILE A 43 -2.96 16.89 22.70
CA ILE A 43 -2.39 16.90 21.35
C ILE A 43 -2.60 15.50 20.77
N TYR A 44 -3.34 15.39 19.67
CA TYR A 44 -3.50 14.14 18.95
C TYR A 44 -2.66 14.13 17.68
N THR A 45 -1.94 13.03 17.48
CA THR A 45 -1.08 12.82 16.33
C THR A 45 -1.80 11.94 15.31
N VAL A 46 -2.01 12.46 14.10
CA VAL A 46 -2.53 11.69 12.97
C VAL A 46 -1.34 11.14 12.19
N TYR A 47 -1.30 9.81 12.02
CA TYR A 47 -0.26 9.13 11.26
C TYR A 47 -0.67 8.94 9.80
N GLN A 48 0.29 8.99 8.88
CA GLN A 48 0.03 8.64 7.48
C GLN A 48 -0.37 7.17 7.33
N GLN A 49 -1.15 6.89 6.27
CA GLN A 49 -1.61 5.56 5.89
C GLN A 49 -0.45 4.54 5.97
N GLY A 50 -0.63 3.48 6.76
CA GLY A 50 0.40 2.50 7.08
C GLY A 50 0.71 1.54 5.94
N PHE A 51 0.89 0.26 6.26
CA PHE A 51 1.13 -0.80 5.28
C PHE A 51 -0.07 -1.00 4.35
N ILE A 52 0.14 -0.90 3.04
CA ILE A 52 -0.91 -1.10 2.03
C ILE A 52 -0.46 -2.21 1.08
N PRO A 53 -1.01 -3.44 1.22
CA PRO A 53 -0.79 -4.50 0.26
C PRO A 53 -1.80 -4.39 -0.88
N MET A 54 -1.30 -4.42 -2.11
CA MET A 54 -2.06 -4.39 -3.34
C MET A 54 -1.77 -5.64 -4.17
N PHE A 55 -2.81 -6.38 -4.52
CA PHE A 55 -2.71 -7.55 -5.39
C PHE A 55 -3.38 -7.28 -6.72
N LEU A 56 -2.72 -7.68 -7.80
CA LEU A 56 -3.22 -7.50 -9.16
C LEU A 56 -3.17 -8.83 -9.89
N TYR A 57 -4.32 -9.23 -10.41
CA TYR A 57 -4.46 -10.36 -11.31
C TYR A 57 -5.17 -9.89 -12.59
N ARG A 58 -4.53 -10.07 -13.75
CA ARG A 58 -5.11 -9.76 -15.05
C ARG A 58 -5.02 -10.96 -15.97
N ILE A 59 -6.08 -11.16 -16.75
CA ILE A 59 -6.15 -12.15 -17.81
C ILE A 59 -6.45 -11.40 -19.10
N HIS A 60 -5.64 -11.63 -20.12
CA HIS A 60 -5.83 -11.16 -21.49
C HIS A 60 -6.16 -12.36 -22.35
N PHE A 61 -7.22 -12.26 -23.17
CA PHE A 61 -7.68 -13.29 -24.10
C PHE A 61 -7.35 -12.88 -25.53
#